data_AF-A0A4R1XVX3-F1
#
_entry.id   AF-A0A4R1XVX3-F1
#
_cell.length_a   1.000
_cell.length_b   1.000
_cell.length_c   1.000
_cell.angle_alpha   90.00
_cell.angle_beta   90.00
_cell.angle_gamma   90.00
#
_symmetry.space_group_name_H-M   'P 1'
#
loop_
_entity.id
_entity.type
_entity.pdbx_description
1 polymer ?
#
loop_
_entity_poly.entity_id
_entity_poly.type
_entity_poly.pdbx_seq_one_letter_code
_entity_poly.pdbx_strand_id
1 'polypeptide(L)'
;MTDAAAVGDDKATGAAPVGEAKTTGAAPVGDDVVKRNSEVRSNIRDMARWLIVGLGAIVTFAIGGSSLTQLGSMGFGSRFWFATFSLVLGLAACVLPLVRAIDLMTMRIYARDEVFTNQRFERARSEVERLILRDKLYEPYRKFGTLNDLFEEITAEIKDQMTRGEDPDYTAYDAVEPNVRQAVEYALTQYTRDRFDALLSNMKWVLPIFGALILVFLILANPGKEDPNKQVPPFPLKIAWNASDEAVLKAAGIGQGCTKVSQSALYVLTEGLRPEVLAVPPDLQTGSCKVVRVTLDSDRHLALP
;
A
#
# COMPACT_ATOMS: atom_id res chain seq x y z
N MET A 1 -21.22 -9.54 62.00
CA MET A 1 -21.91 -10.78 62.42
C MET A 1 -21.95 -11.71 61.22
N THR A 2 -21.60 -12.98 61.48
CA THR A 2 -21.52 -14.16 60.61
C THR A 2 -20.37 -14.25 59.60
N ASP A 3 -19.24 -14.73 60.15
CA ASP A 3 -18.35 -15.84 59.75
C ASP A 3 -18.47 -16.59 58.41
N ALA A 4 -17.29 -17.15 58.08
CA ALA A 4 -16.98 -18.41 57.37
C ALA A 4 -16.39 -18.23 55.96
N ALA A 5 -15.30 -18.88 55.54
CA ALA A 5 -14.37 -19.79 56.19
C ALA A 5 -13.13 -19.90 55.28
N ALA A 6 -11.98 -20.17 55.88
CA ALA A 6 -10.77 -20.61 55.17
C ALA A 6 -10.89 -22.09 54.77
N VAL A 7 -10.44 -22.44 53.57
CA VAL A 7 -10.07 -23.81 53.18
C VAL A 7 -8.79 -23.72 52.37
N GLY A 8 -7.73 -24.32 52.90
CA GLY A 8 -6.48 -24.56 52.18
C GLY A 8 -6.55 -25.83 51.34
N ASP A 9 -5.70 -25.91 50.33
CA ASP A 9 -5.36 -27.17 49.69
C ASP A 9 -3.86 -27.16 49.37
N ASP A 10 -3.14 -28.02 50.09
CA ASP A 10 -1.79 -28.47 49.78
C ASP A 10 -1.81 -29.28 48.48
N LYS A 11 -0.91 -29.00 47.53
CA LYS A 11 -0.45 -30.06 46.63
C LYS A 11 0.94 -29.83 46.03
N ALA A 12 1.83 -30.70 46.49
CA ALA A 12 2.84 -31.43 45.74
C ALA A 12 4.00 -30.65 45.12
N THR A 13 5.08 -30.62 45.90
CA THR A 13 6.48 -30.70 45.46
C THR A 13 6.68 -31.78 44.39
N GLY A 14 6.75 -31.37 43.13
CA GLY A 14 7.23 -32.17 42.01
C GLY A 14 8.74 -32.11 41.93
N ALA A 15 9.40 -33.23 42.25
CA ALA A 15 10.81 -33.44 42.01
C ALA A 15 11.13 -33.26 40.51
N ALA A 16 12.10 -32.40 40.21
CA ALA A 16 12.65 -32.27 38.86
C ALA A 16 13.32 -33.60 38.46
N PRO A 17 13.03 -34.16 37.27
CA PRO A 17 13.84 -35.24 36.75
C PRO A 17 15.24 -34.69 36.46
N VAL A 18 16.24 -35.28 37.12
CA VAL A 18 17.66 -35.16 36.76
C VAL A 18 17.80 -35.76 35.37
N GLY A 19 17.64 -34.92 34.35
CA GLY A 19 17.95 -35.27 32.97
C GLY A 19 19.43 -35.56 32.88
N GLU A 20 19.74 -36.77 32.42
CA GLU A 20 21.08 -37.22 32.04
C GLU A 20 21.83 -36.10 31.31
N ALA A 21 23.04 -35.82 31.78
CA ALA A 21 24.00 -35.01 31.08
C ALA A 21 24.24 -35.65 29.69
N LYS A 22 23.53 -35.13 28.69
CA LYS A 22 23.81 -35.39 27.29
C LYS A 22 25.25 -34.97 27.06
N THR A 23 26.12 -35.96 26.94
CA THR A 23 27.48 -35.79 26.44
C THR A 23 27.39 -34.99 25.15
N THR A 24 27.83 -33.73 25.23
CA THR A 24 28.02 -32.86 24.08
C THR A 24 29.17 -33.43 23.25
N GLY A 25 28.87 -34.47 22.48
CA GLY A 25 29.55 -34.69 21.21
C GLY A 25 29.33 -33.42 20.40
N ALA A 26 30.42 -32.79 19.97
CA ALA A 26 30.38 -31.60 19.14
C ALA A 26 29.45 -31.88 17.94
N ALA A 27 28.27 -31.26 17.95
CA ALA A 27 27.44 -31.23 16.77
C ALA A 27 28.26 -30.53 15.66
N PRO A 28 28.17 -30.98 14.40
CA PRO A 28 28.88 -30.34 13.31
C PRO A 28 28.38 -28.91 13.20
N VAL A 29 29.22 -27.95 13.59
CA VAL A 29 28.92 -26.50 13.61
C VAL A 29 28.39 -26.01 12.23
N GLY A 30 28.65 -26.76 11.16
CA GLY A 30 28.14 -26.51 9.81
C GLY A 30 26.63 -26.70 9.65
N ASP A 31 26.01 -27.71 10.27
CA ASP A 31 24.59 -28.02 10.01
C ASP A 31 23.65 -26.98 10.61
N ASP A 32 23.98 -26.44 11.79
CA ASP A 32 23.21 -25.39 12.44
C ASP A 32 23.25 -24.08 11.64
N VAL A 33 24.39 -23.74 11.03
CA VAL A 33 24.54 -22.53 10.21
C VAL A 33 23.75 -22.66 8.91
N VAL A 34 23.84 -23.82 8.24
CA VAL A 34 23.08 -24.10 7.01
C VAL A 34 21.58 -24.03 7.30
N LYS A 35 21.12 -24.66 8.39
CA LYS A 35 19.72 -24.61 8.81
C LYS A 35 19.27 -23.18 9.08
N ARG A 36 20.01 -22.41 9.89
CA ARG A 36 19.70 -21.01 10.19
C ARG A 36 19.62 -20.15 8.91
N ASN A 37 20.55 -20.35 7.97
CA ASN A 37 20.56 -19.63 6.70
C ASN A 37 19.34 -20.00 5.83
N SER A 38 18.93 -21.28 5.82
CA SER A 38 17.71 -21.71 5.14
C SER A 38 16.44 -21.08 5.74
N GLU A 39 16.36 -20.99 7.07
CA GLU A 39 15.24 -20.35 7.79
C GLU A 39 15.18 -18.85 7.47
N VAL A 40 16.32 -18.16 7.47
CA VAL A 40 16.40 -16.74 7.08
C VAL A 40 15.90 -16.54 5.64
N ARG A 41 16.33 -17.38 4.70
CA ARG A 41 15.88 -17.31 3.30
C ARG A 41 14.37 -17.57 3.17
N SER A 42 13.82 -18.50 3.94
CA SER A 42 12.37 -18.75 3.98
C SER A 42 11.62 -17.55 4.53
N ASN A 43 12.07 -16.97 5.65
CA ASN A 43 11.43 -15.82 6.26
C ASN A 43 11.44 -14.59 5.31
N ILE A 44 12.56 -14.32 4.64
CA ILE A 44 12.64 -13.24 3.63
C ILE A 44 11.61 -13.45 2.52
N ARG A 45 11.43 -14.69 2.06
CA ARG A 45 10.44 -15.02 1.02
C ARG A 45 9.01 -14.81 1.53
N ASP A 46 8.71 -15.27 2.74
CA ASP A 46 7.39 -15.10 3.35
C ASP A 46 7.06 -13.62 3.55
N MET A 47 8.03 -12.82 4.01
CA MET A 47 7.89 -11.37 4.10
C MET A 47 7.62 -10.75 2.73
N ALA A 48 8.37 -11.11 1.69
CA ALA A 48 8.10 -10.62 0.33
C ALA A 48 6.71 -11.01 -0.16
N ARG A 49 6.22 -12.21 0.17
CA ARG A 49 4.87 -12.67 -0.20
C ARG A 49 3.81 -11.77 0.43
N TRP A 50 3.93 -11.50 1.72
CA TRP A 50 3.02 -10.61 2.42
C TRP A 50 3.10 -9.17 1.90
N LEU A 51 4.27 -8.69 1.48
CA LEU A 51 4.41 -7.38 0.84
C LEU A 51 3.68 -7.31 -0.50
N ILE A 52 3.80 -8.34 -1.36
CA ILE A 52 3.03 -8.38 -2.63
C ILE A 52 1.53 -8.42 -2.35
N VAL A 53 1.09 -9.27 -1.43
CA VAL A 53 -0.33 -9.39 -1.06
C VAL A 53 -0.86 -8.06 -0.52
N GLY A 54 -0.12 -7.41 0.38
CA GLY A 54 -0.48 -6.10 0.92
C GLY A 54 -0.56 -5.02 -0.16
N LEU A 55 0.42 -4.96 -1.06
CA LEU A 55 0.41 -4.02 -2.18
C LEU A 55 -0.78 -4.28 -3.12
N GLY A 56 -1.04 -5.54 -3.46
CA GLY A 56 -2.18 -5.94 -4.30
C GLY A 56 -3.52 -5.58 -3.66
N ALA A 57 -3.66 -5.75 -2.34
CA ALA A 57 -4.85 -5.36 -1.60
C ALA A 57 -5.06 -3.83 -1.63
N ILE A 58 -4.00 -3.05 -1.41
CA ILE A 58 -4.06 -1.58 -1.46
C ILE A 58 -4.46 -1.11 -2.86
N VAL A 59 -3.85 -1.67 -3.91
CA VAL A 59 -4.18 -1.33 -5.31
C VAL A 59 -5.63 -1.71 -5.62
N THR A 60 -6.06 -2.91 -5.23
CA THR A 60 -7.43 -3.38 -5.43
C THR A 60 -8.43 -2.51 -4.68
N PHE A 61 -8.11 -2.03 -3.48
CA PHE A 61 -8.97 -1.13 -2.72
C PHE A 61 -9.04 0.27 -3.35
N ALA A 62 -7.91 0.81 -3.80
CA ALA A 62 -7.83 2.11 -4.46
C ALA A 62 -8.60 2.13 -5.80
N ILE A 63 -8.53 1.03 -6.56
CA ILE A 63 -9.22 0.89 -7.86
C ILE A 63 -10.68 0.47 -7.65
N GLY A 64 -10.92 -0.56 -6.83
CA GLY A 64 -12.23 -1.18 -6.61
C GLY A 64 -13.18 -0.35 -5.75
N GLY A 65 -12.69 0.72 -5.11
CA GLY A 65 -13.53 1.72 -4.48
C GLY A 65 -14.44 2.44 -5.47
N SER A 66 -15.42 3.18 -4.95
CA SER A 66 -16.41 3.97 -5.71
C SER A 66 -15.80 5.02 -6.66
N SER A 67 -14.49 5.26 -6.56
CA SER A 67 -13.73 6.26 -7.31
C SER A 67 -13.65 5.98 -8.81
N LEU A 68 -13.62 4.71 -9.26
CA LEU A 68 -13.65 4.41 -10.70
C LEU A 68 -15.00 4.75 -11.32
N THR A 69 -16.10 4.51 -10.60
CA THR A 69 -17.44 4.89 -11.05
C THR A 69 -17.55 6.40 -11.23
N GLN A 70 -16.91 7.17 -10.35
CA GLN A 70 -16.84 8.64 -10.47
C GLN A 70 -15.97 9.10 -11.64
N LEU A 71 -14.88 8.39 -11.95
CA LEU A 71 -14.10 8.68 -13.14
C LEU A 71 -14.95 8.47 -14.42
N GLY A 72 -15.78 7.44 -14.44
CA GLY A 72 -16.70 7.15 -15.54
C GLY A 72 -17.83 8.17 -15.71
N SER A 73 -18.26 8.84 -14.64
CA SER A 73 -19.27 9.91 -14.71
C SER A 73 -18.67 11.30 -14.98
N MET A 74 -17.34 11.42 -15.01
CA MET A 74 -16.66 12.69 -15.25
C MET A 74 -16.62 13.01 -16.75
N GLY A 75 -16.92 14.28 -17.11
CA GLY A 75 -16.74 14.75 -18.49
C GLY A 75 -15.27 14.77 -18.91
N PHE A 76 -15.00 14.60 -20.21
CA PHE A 76 -13.65 14.57 -20.81
C PHE A 76 -12.93 15.94 -20.83
N GLY A 77 -12.74 16.54 -19.65
CA GLY A 77 -12.00 17.79 -19.46
C GLY A 77 -10.55 17.59 -18.99
N SER A 78 -9.84 18.69 -18.73
CA SER A 78 -8.47 18.67 -18.19
C SER A 78 -8.37 17.84 -16.89
N ARG A 79 -9.35 18.01 -16.02
CA ARG A 79 -9.48 17.27 -14.76
C ARG A 79 -9.52 15.75 -14.94
N PHE A 80 -10.27 15.26 -15.93
CA PHE A 80 -10.35 13.83 -16.23
C PHE A 80 -8.98 13.27 -16.64
N TRP A 81 -8.27 14.00 -17.49
CA TRP A 81 -6.92 13.61 -17.91
C TRP A 81 -5.92 13.64 -16.78
N PHE A 82 -5.96 14.65 -15.90
CA PHE A 82 -5.11 14.69 -14.71
C PHE A 82 -5.42 13.53 -13.74
N ALA A 83 -6.69 13.26 -13.46
CA ALA A 83 -7.09 12.13 -12.61
C ALA A 83 -6.60 10.79 -13.19
N THR A 84 -6.82 10.58 -14.49
CA THR A 84 -6.38 9.36 -15.20
C THR A 84 -4.87 9.23 -15.20
N PHE A 85 -4.15 10.32 -15.48
CA PHE A 85 -2.68 10.33 -15.47
C PHE A 85 -2.13 10.02 -14.08
N SER A 86 -2.67 10.63 -13.02
CA SER A 86 -2.28 10.34 -11.64
C SER A 86 -2.53 8.87 -11.27
N LEU A 87 -3.66 8.30 -11.68
CA LEU A 87 -3.95 6.88 -11.46
C LEU A 87 -2.94 5.98 -12.19
N VAL A 88 -2.73 6.21 -13.48
CA VAL A 88 -1.78 5.41 -14.30
C VAL A 88 -0.36 5.51 -13.75
N LEU A 89 0.08 6.71 -13.38
CA LEU A 89 1.42 6.92 -12.82
C LEU A 89 1.55 6.25 -11.45
N GLY A 90 0.50 6.28 -10.62
CA GLY A 90 0.43 5.55 -9.36
C GLY A 90 0.63 4.06 -9.58
N LEU A 91 -0.15 3.46 -10.49
CA LEU A 91 -0.04 2.03 -10.80
C LEU A 91 1.32 1.67 -11.41
N ALA A 92 1.86 2.51 -12.30
CA ALA A 92 3.18 2.31 -12.88
C ALA A 92 4.29 2.32 -11.81
N ALA A 93 4.18 3.16 -10.77
CA ALA A 93 5.13 3.18 -9.67
C ALA A 93 5.20 1.83 -8.91
N CYS A 94 4.09 1.07 -8.87
CA CYS A 94 4.04 -0.24 -8.23
C CYS A 94 4.68 -1.38 -9.05
N VAL A 95 4.95 -1.19 -10.35
CA VAL A 95 5.49 -2.26 -11.22
C VAL A 95 6.90 -2.65 -10.79
N LEU A 96 7.77 -1.68 -10.53
CA LEU A 96 9.16 -1.94 -10.17
C LEU A 96 9.32 -2.78 -8.87
N PRO A 97 8.68 -2.43 -7.74
CA PRO A 97 8.76 -3.27 -6.54
C PRO A 97 8.10 -4.64 -6.75
N LEU A 98 7.05 -4.74 -7.56
CA LEU A 98 6.43 -6.02 -7.89
C LEU A 98 7.39 -6.95 -8.63
N VAL A 99 8.08 -6.44 -9.67
CA VAL A 99 9.10 -7.21 -10.42
C VAL A 99 10.22 -7.67 -9.48
N ARG A 100 10.71 -6.81 -8.58
CA ARG A 100 11.75 -7.18 -7.60
C ARG A 100 11.27 -8.22 -6.60
N ALA A 101 10.02 -8.11 -6.14
CA ALA A 101 9.45 -9.07 -5.21
C ALA A 101 9.21 -10.44 -5.89
N ILE A 102 8.79 -10.46 -7.15
CA ILE A 102 8.69 -11.69 -7.97
C ILE A 102 10.08 -12.33 -8.13
N ASP A 103 11.09 -11.56 -8.53
CA ASP A 103 12.47 -12.05 -8.67
C ASP A 103 13.03 -12.61 -7.35
N LEU A 104 12.61 -12.06 -6.20
CA LEU A 104 12.96 -12.59 -4.89
C LEU A 104 12.23 -13.90 -4.52
N MET A 105 10.99 -14.07 -4.99
CA MET A 105 10.21 -15.30 -4.77
C MET A 105 10.63 -16.44 -5.70
N THR A 106 11.03 -16.11 -6.93
CA THR A 106 11.57 -17.09 -7.88
C THR A 106 12.99 -17.44 -7.46
N MET A 107 13.14 -18.23 -6.40
CA MET A 107 14.44 -18.80 -6.06
C MET A 107 14.85 -19.75 -7.18
N ARG A 108 15.68 -19.24 -8.08
CA ARG A 108 16.49 -20.09 -8.93
C ARG A 108 17.43 -20.86 -8.01
N ILE A 109 17.42 -22.18 -8.16
CA ILE A 109 18.44 -23.03 -7.56
C ILE A 109 19.73 -22.66 -8.31
N TYR A 110 20.62 -21.96 -7.63
CA TYR A 110 21.89 -21.56 -8.19
C TYR A 110 22.90 -22.68 -7.99
N ALA A 111 23.50 -23.12 -9.08
CA ALA A 111 24.57 -24.10 -9.02
C ALA A 111 25.81 -23.46 -8.36
N ARG A 112 26.66 -24.32 -7.79
CA ARG A 112 27.88 -23.90 -7.07
C ARG A 112 28.73 -22.98 -7.95
N ASP A 113 29.03 -23.44 -9.16
CA ASP A 113 29.82 -22.73 -10.16
C ASP A 113 29.29 -21.31 -10.42
N GLU A 114 27.97 -21.15 -10.50
CA GLU A 114 27.33 -19.86 -10.73
C GLU A 114 27.53 -18.91 -9.54
N VAL A 115 27.54 -19.41 -8.30
CA VAL A 115 27.85 -18.61 -7.11
C VAL A 115 29.30 -18.13 -7.11
N PHE A 116 30.22 -18.97 -7.58
CA PHE A 116 31.65 -18.65 -7.64
C PHE A 116 32.06 -17.79 -8.82
N THR A 117 31.36 -17.85 -9.96
CA THR A 117 31.80 -17.19 -11.20
C THR A 117 30.96 -15.98 -11.57
N ASN A 118 29.66 -15.97 -11.24
CA ASN A 118 28.76 -14.95 -11.72
C ASN A 118 28.99 -13.61 -11.00
N GLN A 119 29.11 -12.52 -11.78
CA GLN A 119 29.35 -11.16 -11.28
C GLN A 119 28.28 -10.70 -10.27
N ARG A 120 27.04 -11.18 -10.40
CA ARG A 120 25.96 -10.80 -9.47
C ARG A 120 26.23 -11.16 -8.00
N PHE A 121 27.10 -12.14 -7.74
CA PHE A 121 27.49 -12.53 -6.39
C PHE A 121 28.77 -11.87 -5.89
N GLU A 122 29.41 -10.99 -6.67
CA GLU A 122 30.67 -10.33 -6.29
C GLU A 122 30.60 -9.66 -4.91
N ARG A 123 29.53 -8.88 -4.67
CA ARG A 123 29.30 -8.24 -3.37
C ARG A 123 29.11 -9.27 -2.25
N ALA A 124 28.26 -10.27 -2.47
CA ALA A 124 28.01 -11.32 -1.48
C ALA A 124 29.29 -12.11 -1.14
N ARG A 125 30.08 -12.47 -2.15
CA ARG A 125 31.40 -13.12 -2.00
C ARG A 125 32.35 -12.26 -1.17
N SER A 126 32.45 -10.97 -1.46
CA SER A 126 33.31 -10.05 -0.69
C SER A 126 32.91 -9.95 0.78
N GLU A 127 31.61 -10.02 1.08
CA GLU A 127 31.12 -9.99 2.46
C GLU A 127 31.38 -11.32 3.18
N VAL A 128 31.31 -12.47 2.47
CA VAL A 128 31.73 -13.78 2.99
C VAL A 128 33.22 -13.78 3.32
N GLU A 129 34.05 -13.26 2.41
CA GLU A 129 35.49 -13.14 2.62
C GLU A 129 35.78 -12.30 3.87
N ARG A 130 35.07 -11.17 4.02
CA ARG A 130 35.22 -10.29 5.18
C ARG A 130 34.82 -10.94 6.49
N LEU A 131 33.67 -11.62 6.54
CA LEU A 131 33.05 -12.09 7.78
C LEU A 131 33.45 -13.50 8.19
N ILE A 132 33.70 -14.40 7.24
CA ILE A 132 33.93 -15.83 7.52
C ILE A 132 35.39 -16.21 7.30
N LEU A 133 35.99 -15.74 6.20
CA LEU A 133 37.33 -16.20 5.80
C LEU A 133 38.46 -15.37 6.43
N ARG A 134 38.19 -14.11 6.82
CA ARG A 134 39.18 -13.23 7.44
C ARG A 134 39.31 -13.38 8.96
N ASP A 135 38.22 -13.67 9.66
CA ASP A 135 38.15 -13.73 11.13
C ASP A 135 38.63 -15.07 11.74
N LYS A 136 39.66 -15.68 11.13
CA LYS A 136 40.43 -16.83 11.65
C LYS A 136 39.80 -18.23 11.61
N LEU A 137 38.62 -18.47 11.02
CA LEU A 137 38.09 -19.84 10.94
C LEU A 137 38.84 -20.73 9.91
N TYR A 138 39.52 -20.15 8.92
CA TYR A 138 40.03 -20.92 7.77
C TYR A 138 41.35 -20.38 7.20
N GLU A 139 42.48 -20.41 7.93
CA GLU A 139 43.78 -20.46 7.24
C GLU A 139 44.00 -21.91 6.79
N PRO A 140 43.99 -22.21 5.48
CA PRO A 140 44.56 -21.45 4.35
C PRO A 140 43.57 -20.73 3.39
N TYR A 141 42.26 -20.80 3.61
CA TYR A 141 41.22 -20.45 2.62
C TYR A 141 40.70 -19.00 2.71
N ARG A 142 41.59 -18.01 2.81
CA ARG A 142 41.21 -16.59 3.07
C ARG A 142 40.37 -15.93 1.96
N LYS A 143 40.35 -16.49 0.75
CA LYS A 143 39.60 -15.96 -0.39
C LYS A 143 38.61 -16.98 -0.88
N PHE A 144 37.44 -16.49 -1.29
CA PHE A 144 36.34 -17.31 -1.77
C PHE A 144 36.73 -18.05 -3.06
N GLY A 145 37.50 -17.39 -3.95
CA GLY A 145 38.03 -18.02 -5.17
C GLY A 145 39.01 -19.16 -4.87
N THR A 146 39.97 -18.93 -3.98
CA THR A 146 40.99 -19.95 -3.61
C THR A 146 40.36 -21.19 -2.98
N LEU A 147 39.28 -21.03 -2.22
CA LEU A 147 38.53 -22.16 -1.66
C LEU A 147 37.87 -23.02 -2.77
N ASN A 148 37.36 -22.38 -3.82
CA ASN A 148 36.80 -23.12 -4.97
C ASN A 148 37.88 -23.81 -5.78
N ASP A 149 38.98 -23.12 -6.07
CA ASP A 149 40.08 -23.68 -6.87
C ASP A 149 40.64 -24.94 -6.22
N LEU A 150 40.83 -24.92 -4.90
CA LEU A 150 41.27 -26.09 -4.15
C LEU A 150 40.23 -27.22 -4.17
N PHE A 151 38.95 -26.89 -4.04
CA PHE A 151 37.90 -27.90 -4.08
C PHE A 151 37.83 -28.57 -5.47
N GLU A 152 37.95 -27.81 -6.54
CA GLU A 152 38.02 -28.33 -7.91
C GLU A 152 39.26 -29.20 -8.12
N GLU A 153 40.42 -28.80 -7.59
CA GLU A 153 41.66 -29.60 -7.61
C GLU A 153 41.48 -30.95 -6.91
N ILE A 154 40.94 -30.96 -5.69
CA ILE A 154 40.66 -32.19 -4.93
C ILE A 154 39.66 -33.08 -5.67
N THR A 155 38.59 -32.49 -6.23
CA THR A 155 37.57 -33.23 -6.98
C THR A 155 38.15 -33.83 -8.26
N ALA A 156 39.05 -33.11 -8.94
CA ALA A 156 39.74 -33.59 -10.12
C ALA A 156 40.69 -34.76 -9.80
N GLU A 157 41.44 -34.68 -8.70
CA GLU A 157 42.32 -35.76 -8.23
C GLU A 157 41.53 -37.03 -7.89
N ILE A 158 40.42 -36.89 -7.13
CA ILE A 158 39.53 -38.02 -6.82
C ILE A 158 38.98 -38.67 -8.10
N LYS A 159 38.59 -37.84 -9.08
CA LYS A 159 38.11 -38.33 -10.38
C LYS A 159 39.21 -39.08 -11.14
N ASP A 160 40.44 -38.58 -11.11
CA ASP A 160 41.59 -39.21 -11.74
C ASP A 160 41.90 -40.58 -11.11
N GLN A 161 41.92 -40.67 -9.78
CA GLN A 161 42.08 -41.93 -9.03
C GLN A 161 41.01 -42.97 -9.42
N MET A 162 39.73 -42.54 -9.50
CA MET A 162 38.65 -43.42 -9.98
C MET A 162 38.88 -43.90 -11.40
N THR A 163 39.36 -43.04 -12.31
CA THR A 163 39.66 -43.46 -13.69
C THR A 163 40.86 -44.40 -13.79
N ARG A 164 41.80 -44.33 -12.85
CA ARG A 164 42.93 -45.27 -12.71
C ARG A 164 42.52 -46.60 -12.05
N GLY A 165 41.31 -46.71 -11.51
CA GLY A 165 40.85 -47.88 -10.76
C GLY A 165 41.45 -47.97 -9.36
N GLU A 166 41.96 -46.85 -8.84
CA GLU A 166 42.45 -46.71 -7.47
C GLU A 166 41.28 -46.43 -6.51
N ASP A 167 41.47 -46.74 -5.22
CA ASP A 167 40.50 -46.39 -4.17
C ASP A 167 40.69 -44.91 -3.80
N PRO A 168 39.67 -44.05 -3.99
CA PRO A 168 39.86 -42.61 -3.84
C PRO A 168 40.05 -42.17 -2.39
N ASP A 169 41.03 -41.29 -2.15
CA ASP A 169 41.24 -40.67 -0.84
C ASP A 169 40.33 -39.44 -0.66
N TYR A 170 39.31 -39.60 0.18
CA TYR A 170 38.35 -38.54 0.51
C TYR A 170 38.79 -37.64 1.67
N THR A 171 39.94 -37.88 2.31
CA THR A 171 40.35 -37.14 3.52
C THR A 171 40.43 -35.62 3.29
N ALA A 172 41.00 -35.20 2.16
CA ALA A 172 41.06 -33.78 1.79
C ALA A 172 39.68 -33.23 1.39
N TYR A 173 38.86 -34.04 0.73
CA TYR A 173 37.49 -33.67 0.35
C TYR A 173 36.63 -33.40 1.58
N ASP A 174 36.62 -34.33 2.54
CA ASP A 174 35.85 -34.24 3.78
C ASP A 174 36.25 -33.03 4.63
N ALA A 175 37.50 -32.58 4.52
CA ALA A 175 37.99 -31.38 5.20
C ALA A 175 37.56 -30.06 4.53
N VAL A 176 37.41 -30.05 3.19
CA VAL A 176 37.16 -28.83 2.41
C VAL A 176 35.68 -28.65 2.05
N GLU A 177 34.97 -29.74 1.75
CA GLU A 177 33.55 -29.74 1.36
C GLU A 177 32.65 -28.95 2.33
N PRO A 178 32.72 -29.12 3.66
CA PRO A 178 31.82 -28.43 4.59
C PRO A 178 32.00 -26.90 4.50
N ASN A 179 33.24 -26.47 4.26
CA ASN A 179 33.60 -25.05 4.21
C ASN A 179 33.12 -24.42 2.91
N VAL A 180 33.29 -25.13 1.79
CA VAL A 180 32.72 -24.72 0.49
C VAL A 180 31.20 -24.61 0.60
N ARG A 181 30.54 -25.63 1.16
CA ARG A 181 29.09 -25.64 1.35
C ARG A 181 28.63 -24.47 2.21
N GLN A 182 29.29 -24.23 3.35
CA GLN A 182 28.97 -23.12 4.24
C GLN A 182 29.19 -21.75 3.58
N ALA A 183 30.29 -21.58 2.85
CA ALA A 183 30.62 -20.34 2.15
C ALA A 183 29.57 -20.04 1.05
N VAL A 184 29.18 -21.04 0.26
CA VAL A 184 28.12 -20.93 -0.75
C VAL A 184 26.78 -20.58 -0.12
N GLU A 185 26.38 -21.30 0.93
CA GLU A 185 25.13 -21.05 1.65
C GLU A 185 25.05 -19.64 2.24
N TYR A 186 26.17 -19.15 2.78
CA TYR A 186 26.27 -17.79 3.29
C TYR A 186 26.20 -16.75 2.17
N ALA A 187 26.92 -16.96 1.06
CA ALA A 187 26.88 -16.08 -0.10
C ALA A 187 25.46 -15.98 -0.69
N LEU A 188 24.75 -17.11 -0.82
CA LEU A 188 23.36 -17.15 -1.26
C LEU A 188 22.42 -16.39 -0.31
N THR A 189 22.64 -16.55 1.00
CA THR A 189 21.85 -15.86 2.02
C THR A 189 22.09 -14.36 1.96
N GLN A 190 23.34 -13.91 1.85
CA GLN A 190 23.66 -12.50 1.72
C GLN A 190 23.14 -11.90 0.42
N TYR A 191 23.25 -12.62 -0.69
CA TYR A 191 22.66 -12.19 -1.96
C TYR A 191 21.14 -11.97 -1.88
N THR A 192 20.44 -12.88 -1.18
CA THR A 192 19.00 -12.76 -0.94
C THR A 192 18.69 -11.55 -0.04
N ARG A 193 19.50 -11.30 0.98
CA ARG A 193 19.38 -10.12 1.85
C ARG A 193 19.59 -8.82 1.07
N ASP A 194 20.63 -8.73 0.26
CA ASP A 194 20.91 -7.55 -0.57
C ASP A 194 19.73 -7.23 -1.51
N ARG A 195 19.13 -8.25 -2.13
CA ARG A 195 17.93 -8.10 -2.96
C ARG A 195 16.72 -7.63 -2.15
N PHE A 196 16.54 -8.17 -0.94
CA PHE A 196 15.45 -7.77 -0.05
C PHE A 196 15.62 -6.32 0.43
N ASP A 197 16.83 -5.92 0.80
CA ASP A 197 17.15 -4.55 1.18
C ASP A 197 16.95 -3.58 0.02
N ALA A 198 17.30 -3.99 -1.21
CA ALA A 198 16.98 -3.22 -2.41
C ALA A 198 15.47 -3.09 -2.67
N LEU A 199 14.68 -4.13 -2.35
CA LEU A 199 13.22 -4.07 -2.39
C LEU A 199 12.69 -3.08 -1.33
N LEU A 200 13.12 -3.21 -0.07
CA LEU A 200 12.71 -2.33 1.02
C LEU A 200 13.10 -0.87 0.75
N SER A 201 14.31 -0.62 0.28
CA SER A 201 14.79 0.71 -0.09
C SER A 201 13.93 1.35 -1.18
N ASN A 202 13.55 0.57 -2.20
CA ASN A 202 12.60 1.04 -3.22
C ASN A 202 11.22 1.34 -2.63
N MET A 203 10.70 0.45 -1.77
CA MET A 203 9.38 0.63 -1.16
C MET A 203 9.28 1.90 -0.31
N LYS A 204 10.36 2.31 0.37
CA LYS A 204 10.42 3.56 1.14
C LYS A 204 10.04 4.79 0.30
N TRP A 205 10.35 4.79 -0.98
CA TRP A 205 10.05 5.91 -1.89
C TRP A 205 8.79 5.66 -2.73
N VAL A 206 8.57 4.43 -3.18
CA VAL A 206 7.42 4.10 -4.03
C VAL A 206 6.10 4.26 -3.27
N LEU A 207 6.01 3.79 -2.02
CA LEU A 207 4.76 3.88 -1.24
C LEU A 207 4.27 5.32 -1.03
N PRO A 208 5.08 6.30 -0.60
CA PRO A 208 4.62 7.68 -0.47
C PRO A 208 4.29 8.32 -1.81
N ILE A 209 5.06 8.04 -2.88
CA ILE A 209 4.75 8.54 -4.23
C ILE A 209 3.39 7.99 -4.70
N PHE A 210 3.18 6.67 -4.55
CA PHE A 210 1.92 6.03 -4.86
C PHE A 210 0.76 6.65 -4.04
N GLY A 211 0.93 6.78 -2.72
CA GLY A 211 -0.06 7.38 -1.85
C GLY A 211 -0.44 8.81 -2.26
N ALA A 212 0.56 9.64 -2.60
CA ALA A 212 0.33 11.00 -3.08
C ALA A 212 -0.42 11.02 -4.42
N LEU A 213 -0.04 10.17 -5.37
CA LEU A 213 -0.69 10.07 -6.68
C LEU A 213 -2.13 9.58 -6.58
N ILE A 214 -2.39 8.57 -5.74
CA ILE A 214 -3.75 8.09 -5.47
C ILE A 214 -4.57 9.17 -4.75
N LEU A 215 -3.99 9.91 -3.81
CA LEU A 215 -4.70 11.01 -3.15
C LEU A 215 -5.10 12.11 -4.15
N VAL A 216 -4.18 12.49 -5.06
CA VAL A 216 -4.50 13.44 -6.14
C VAL A 216 -5.61 12.89 -7.03
N PHE A 217 -5.54 11.61 -7.41
CA PHE A 217 -6.62 10.95 -8.15
C PHE A 217 -7.95 11.02 -7.39
N LEU A 218 -7.98 10.73 -6.08
CA LEU A 218 -9.21 10.77 -5.29
C LEU A 218 -9.82 12.17 -5.18
N ILE A 219 -9.00 13.19 -4.97
CA ILE A 219 -9.44 14.60 -4.91
C ILE A 219 -9.98 15.03 -6.28
N LEU A 220 -9.30 14.64 -7.36
CA LEU A 220 -9.74 14.96 -8.71
C LEU A 220 -10.93 14.10 -9.15
N ALA A 221 -11.08 12.85 -8.71
CA ALA A 221 -12.25 12.03 -9.03
C ALA A 221 -13.50 12.50 -8.28
N ASN A 222 -13.32 12.97 -7.04
CA ASN A 222 -14.40 13.37 -6.15
C ASN A 222 -14.25 14.85 -5.77
N PRO A 223 -14.73 15.80 -6.60
CA PRO A 223 -14.85 17.16 -6.09
C PRO A 223 -15.84 17.08 -4.94
N GLY A 224 -15.52 17.67 -3.79
CA GLY A 224 -16.53 17.87 -2.76
C GLY A 224 -17.79 18.40 -3.43
N LYS A 225 -18.95 17.78 -3.14
CA LYS A 225 -20.22 18.29 -3.66
C LYS A 225 -20.27 19.76 -3.27
N GLU A 226 -20.52 20.64 -4.24
CA GLU A 226 -20.80 22.03 -3.91
C GLU A 226 -21.92 22.00 -2.88
N ASP A 227 -21.69 22.70 -1.76
CA ASP A 227 -22.57 22.67 -0.61
C ASP A 227 -23.99 22.98 -1.13
N PRO A 228 -24.97 22.06 -1.03
CA PRO A 228 -26.31 22.30 -1.55
C PRO A 228 -26.98 23.51 -0.88
N ASN A 229 -26.41 23.98 0.23
CA ASN A 229 -26.77 25.19 0.96
C ASN A 229 -25.93 26.42 0.62
N LYS A 230 -25.13 26.40 -0.46
CA LYS A 230 -24.48 27.61 -0.95
C LYS A 230 -25.59 28.58 -1.33
N GLN A 231 -25.85 29.53 -0.43
CA GLN A 231 -26.92 30.52 -0.58
C GLN A 231 -26.72 31.19 -1.93
N VAL A 232 -27.63 30.92 -2.86
CA VAL A 232 -27.66 31.63 -4.13
C VAL A 232 -27.95 33.09 -3.76
N PRO A 233 -27.06 34.04 -4.10
CA PRO A 233 -27.33 35.43 -3.80
C PRO A 233 -28.66 35.80 -4.48
N PRO A 234 -29.61 36.44 -3.78
CA PRO A 234 -30.89 36.79 -4.37
C PRO A 234 -30.67 37.61 -5.63
N PHE A 235 -31.20 37.14 -6.75
CA PHE A 235 -31.14 37.87 -8.02
C PHE A 235 -32.53 38.37 -8.41
N PRO A 236 -32.63 39.59 -8.98
CA PRO A 236 -33.90 40.13 -9.42
C PRO A 236 -34.35 39.39 -10.69
N LEU A 237 -35.53 38.74 -10.63
CA LEU A 237 -36.20 38.17 -11.78
C LEU A 237 -37.40 39.06 -12.13
N LYS A 238 -37.35 39.72 -13.28
CA LYS A 238 -38.49 40.46 -13.82
C LYS A 238 -39.48 39.45 -14.41
N ILE A 239 -40.57 39.19 -13.70
CA ILE A 239 -41.68 38.38 -14.22
C ILE A 239 -42.81 39.31 -14.59
N ALA A 240 -43.27 39.23 -15.84
CA ALA A 240 -44.54 39.84 -16.23
C ALA A 240 -45.65 38.95 -15.68
N TRP A 241 -46.39 39.45 -14.70
CA TRP A 241 -47.49 38.70 -14.10
C TRP A 241 -48.84 39.17 -14.64
N ASN A 242 -49.81 38.26 -14.64
CA ASN A 242 -51.15 38.51 -15.17
C ASN A 242 -52.17 38.77 -14.03
N ALA A 243 -53.44 38.95 -14.38
CA ALA A 243 -54.51 39.20 -13.40
C ALA A 243 -54.71 38.04 -12.41
N SER A 244 -54.43 36.79 -12.81
CA SER A 244 -54.49 35.64 -11.91
C SER A 244 -53.35 35.63 -10.88
N ASP A 245 -52.13 36.02 -11.28
CA ASP A 245 -51.00 36.16 -10.37
C ASP A 245 -51.24 37.30 -9.35
N GLU A 246 -51.88 38.40 -9.77
CA GLU A 246 -52.27 39.50 -8.88
C GLU A 246 -53.26 39.03 -7.79
N ALA A 247 -54.18 38.12 -8.13
CA ALA A 247 -55.10 37.55 -7.15
C ALA A 247 -54.35 36.71 -6.09
N VAL A 248 -53.32 35.97 -6.50
CA VAL A 248 -52.47 35.19 -5.60
C VAL A 248 -51.66 36.09 -4.67
N LEU A 249 -51.09 37.18 -5.20
CA LEU A 249 -50.37 38.17 -4.40
C LEU A 249 -51.28 38.87 -3.37
N LYS A 250 -52.51 39.21 -3.77
CA LYS A 250 -53.52 39.77 -2.85
C LYS A 250 -53.90 38.76 -1.77
N ALA A 251 -54.10 37.50 -2.14
CA ALA A 251 -54.39 36.41 -1.20
C ALA A 251 -53.23 36.17 -0.22
N ALA A 252 -51.99 36.37 -0.66
CA ALA A 252 -50.80 36.33 0.19
C ALA A 252 -50.68 37.55 1.14
N GLY A 253 -51.55 38.56 1.00
CA GLY A 253 -51.60 39.74 1.86
C GLY A 253 -50.83 40.95 1.33
N ILE A 254 -50.52 41.02 0.04
CA ILE A 254 -50.02 42.26 -0.58
C ILE A 254 -51.18 43.26 -0.73
N GLY A 255 -51.01 44.48 -0.21
CA GLY A 255 -52.00 45.55 -0.33
C GLY A 255 -52.24 46.00 -1.77
N GLN A 256 -53.45 46.49 -2.08
CA GLN A 256 -53.84 46.94 -3.43
C GLN A 256 -52.95 48.06 -4.01
N GLY A 257 -52.31 48.88 -3.15
CA GLY A 257 -51.37 49.90 -3.58
C GLY A 257 -50.05 49.33 -4.13
N CYS A 258 -49.65 48.14 -3.66
CA CYS A 258 -48.38 47.50 -3.98
C CYS A 258 -48.43 46.60 -5.22
N THR A 259 -49.64 46.34 -5.75
CA THR A 259 -49.87 45.53 -6.95
C THR A 259 -50.04 46.37 -8.22
N LYS A 260 -50.17 47.70 -8.10
CA LYS A 260 -50.49 48.62 -9.20
C LYS A 260 -49.30 49.12 -10.02
N VAL A 261 -48.06 48.73 -9.69
CA VAL A 261 -46.88 49.25 -10.37
C VAL A 261 -46.47 48.31 -11.49
N SER A 262 -46.46 48.82 -12.72
CA SER A 262 -46.24 48.10 -13.97
C SER A 262 -44.85 47.45 -14.13
N GLN A 263 -44.01 47.35 -13.09
CA GLN A 263 -42.67 46.72 -13.15
C GLN A 263 -42.14 46.25 -11.78
N SER A 264 -42.88 45.45 -11.02
CA SER A 264 -42.31 44.88 -9.79
C SER A 264 -41.42 43.68 -10.12
N ALA A 265 -40.10 43.84 -9.94
CA ALA A 265 -39.17 42.71 -10.00
C ALA A 265 -39.46 41.77 -8.81
N LEU A 266 -39.63 40.47 -9.07
CA LEU A 266 -39.69 39.46 -8.02
C LEU A 266 -38.26 39.02 -7.70
N TYR A 267 -37.93 38.78 -6.44
CA TYR A 267 -36.59 38.32 -6.05
C TYR A 267 -36.68 36.83 -5.74
N VAL A 268 -35.98 36.03 -6.53
CA VAL A 268 -35.95 34.57 -6.37
C VAL A 268 -34.88 34.23 -5.34
N LEU A 269 -35.25 33.48 -4.31
CA LEU A 269 -34.34 33.13 -3.21
C LEU A 269 -33.76 31.72 -3.33
N THR A 270 -34.31 30.87 -4.20
CA THR A 270 -33.89 29.47 -4.30
C THR A 270 -33.83 28.99 -5.75
N GLU A 271 -32.76 28.28 -6.10
CA GLU A 271 -32.72 27.43 -7.30
C GLU A 271 -33.19 26.03 -6.91
N GLY A 272 -34.28 25.55 -7.53
CA GLY A 272 -34.85 24.23 -7.29
C GLY A 272 -36.07 23.97 -8.16
N LEU A 273 -36.57 22.73 -8.19
CA LEU A 273 -37.74 22.32 -8.98
C LEU A 273 -39.05 23.04 -8.57
N ARG A 274 -39.05 23.71 -7.41
CA ARG A 274 -40.10 24.62 -6.95
C ARG A 274 -39.41 25.82 -6.29
N PRO A 275 -39.05 26.86 -7.05
CA PRO A 275 -38.39 28.01 -6.45
C PRO A 275 -39.37 28.70 -5.51
N GLU A 276 -39.03 28.77 -4.22
CA GLU A 276 -39.64 29.72 -3.31
C GLU A 276 -39.18 31.11 -3.74
N VAL A 277 -40.14 31.96 -4.06
CA VAL A 277 -39.91 33.32 -4.54
C VAL A 277 -40.43 34.31 -3.53
N LEU A 278 -39.56 35.27 -3.19
CA LEU A 278 -39.94 36.39 -2.35
C LEU A 278 -40.47 37.48 -3.26
N ALA A 279 -41.77 37.75 -3.18
CA ALA A 279 -42.32 38.91 -3.85
C ALA A 279 -41.94 40.14 -3.03
N VAL A 280 -41.00 40.91 -3.58
CA VAL A 280 -40.48 42.14 -3.00
C VAL A 280 -40.91 43.29 -3.91
N PRO A 281 -41.96 44.04 -3.56
CA PRO A 281 -42.32 45.23 -4.31
C PRO A 281 -41.19 46.26 -4.25
N PRO A 282 -41.01 47.08 -5.30
CA PRO A 282 -39.87 47.99 -5.48
C PRO A 282 -39.70 49.01 -4.34
N ASP A 283 -40.76 49.32 -3.59
CA ASP A 283 -40.77 50.31 -2.51
C ASP A 283 -40.49 49.75 -1.11
N LEU A 284 -39.70 48.66 -1.01
CA LEU A 284 -39.22 48.12 0.27
C LEU A 284 -38.57 49.19 1.17
N GLN A 285 -37.91 50.20 0.57
CA GLN A 285 -37.26 51.28 1.31
C GLN A 285 -38.24 52.15 2.13
N THR A 286 -39.53 52.18 1.74
CA THR A 286 -40.55 52.98 2.46
C THR A 286 -41.33 52.18 3.50
N GLY A 287 -41.10 50.86 3.62
CA GLY A 287 -41.79 49.98 4.58
C GLY A 287 -43.29 49.83 4.35
N SER A 288 -43.83 50.36 3.26
CA SER A 288 -45.27 50.45 2.99
C SER A 288 -45.88 49.14 2.45
N CYS A 289 -45.05 48.25 1.92
CA CYS A 289 -45.48 47.00 1.30
C CYS A 289 -44.91 45.78 2.01
N LYS A 290 -45.81 44.84 2.38
CA LYS A 290 -45.45 43.59 3.04
C LYS A 290 -44.75 42.64 2.06
N VAL A 291 -43.63 42.07 2.49
CA VAL A 291 -42.95 40.97 1.79
C VAL A 291 -43.77 39.69 1.96
N VAL A 292 -44.04 38.99 0.87
CA VAL A 292 -44.78 37.72 0.89
C VAL A 292 -43.99 36.61 0.23
N ARG A 293 -44.16 35.39 0.75
CA ARG A 293 -43.61 34.17 0.17
C ARG A 293 -44.63 33.57 -0.78
N VAL A 294 -44.23 33.37 -2.03
CA VAL A 294 -45.02 32.70 -3.07
C VAL A 294 -44.16 31.63 -3.73
N THR A 295 -44.80 30.62 -4.31
CA THR A 295 -44.13 29.60 -5.14
C THR A 295 -44.37 29.93 -6.61
N LEU A 296 -43.42 29.55 -7.47
CA LEU A 296 -43.64 29.56 -8.92
C LEU A 296 -43.94 28.14 -9.40
N ASP A 297 -45.01 28.00 -10.18
CA ASP A 297 -45.33 26.75 -10.86
C ASP A 297 -44.44 26.53 -12.10
N SER A 298 -44.66 25.41 -12.79
CA SER A 298 -43.93 25.03 -14.01
C SER A 298 -44.11 26.02 -15.18
N ASP A 299 -45.25 26.71 -15.23
CA ASP A 299 -45.61 27.67 -16.28
C ASP A 299 -45.23 29.12 -15.91
N ARG A 300 -44.51 29.28 -14.80
CA ARG A 300 -44.09 30.55 -14.21
C ARG A 300 -45.23 31.42 -13.68
N HIS A 301 -46.32 30.81 -13.26
CA HIS A 301 -47.38 31.49 -12.52
C HIS A 301 -47.14 31.46 -11.01
N LEU A 302 -47.66 32.46 -10.31
CA LEU A 302 -47.56 32.55 -8.86
C LEU A 302 -48.59 31.63 -8.22
N ALA A 303 -48.17 30.87 -7.22
CA ALA A 303 -49.03 30.08 -6.35
C ALA A 303 -48.73 30.39 -4.88
N LEU A 304 -49.72 30.16 -4.01
CA LEU A 304 -49.47 30.11 -2.57
C LEU A 304 -48.73 28.81 -2.24
N PRO A 305 -47.77 28.83 -1.29
CA PRO A 305 -47.08 27.63 -0.83
C PRO A 305 -48.03 26.58 -0.24
#